data_AF-A0A3D1QWF2-F1
#
_entry.id   AF-A0A3D1QWF2-F1
#
_cell.length_a   1.000
_cell.length_b   1.000
_cell.length_c   1.000
_cell.angle_alpha   90.00
_cell.angle_beta   90.00
_cell.angle_gamma   90.00
#
_symmetry.space_group_name_H-M   'P 1'
#
loop_
_entity.id
_entity.type
_entity.pdbx_description
1 polymer ?
#
loop_
_entity_poly.entity_id
_entity_poly.type
_entity_poly.pdbx_seq_one_letter_code
_entity_poly.pdbx_strand_id
1 'polypeptide(L)'
;MNLRPALSLLLAASLAACFEASLPEPPQSEGLACADAGSNPAPECPEPLECPACPDPPACAPADAGEECPAPCECPAPERALRALTFNIRHAADATLGALANVIKAEAPDIVGLQEVDYYLERSGNVYQSYRLGQLTGMASLFRASKLYPDSEGQYGLAVLSRFPIISSDKVMLTSGTEPRILLIVDVELEPGRMATVAVTHLGLTSEERRVQT
;
A
#
# COMPACT_ATOMS: atom_id res chain seq x y z
N MET A 1 46.58 2.46 -41.33
CA MET A 1 46.58 2.99 -39.95
C MET A 1 45.21 2.64 -39.35
N ASN A 2 45.08 1.48 -38.69
CA ASN A 2 45.26 1.30 -37.23
C ASN A 2 44.32 2.25 -36.46
N LEU A 3 43.34 1.86 -35.65
CA LEU A 3 43.14 0.68 -34.81
C LEU A 3 41.61 0.57 -34.49
N ARG A 4 41.03 -0.64 -34.48
CA ARG A 4 40.09 -1.03 -33.41
C ARG A 4 40.90 -1.86 -32.42
N PRO A 5 40.71 -1.76 -31.09
CA PRO A 5 39.85 -2.76 -30.45
C PRO A 5 39.19 -2.35 -29.10
N ALA A 6 38.29 -3.24 -28.63
CA ALA A 6 38.08 -3.71 -27.24
C ALA A 6 37.59 -2.71 -26.15
N LEU A 7 36.48 -2.97 -25.44
CA LEU A 7 36.16 -4.03 -24.45
C LEU A 7 36.35 -3.52 -22.99
N SER A 8 35.33 -3.77 -22.16
CA SER A 8 35.24 -3.81 -20.68
C SER A 8 34.18 -2.85 -20.13
N LEU A 9 33.00 -3.33 -19.73
CA LEU A 9 32.70 -4.08 -18.50
C LEU A 9 32.85 -3.21 -17.24
N LEU A 10 31.73 -2.79 -16.66
CA LEU A 10 31.54 -2.79 -15.21
C LEU A 10 30.06 -2.75 -14.85
N LEU A 11 29.64 -3.90 -14.35
CA LEU A 11 28.48 -4.17 -13.53
C LEU A 11 28.50 -3.23 -12.31
N ALA A 12 27.41 -2.54 -12.02
CA ALA A 12 27.12 -2.04 -10.69
C ALA A 12 25.65 -2.35 -10.40
N ALA A 13 25.46 -3.54 -9.83
CA ALA A 13 24.25 -3.90 -9.13
C ALA A 13 24.03 -2.87 -8.01
N SER A 14 22.91 -2.14 -8.05
CA SER A 14 22.51 -1.32 -6.93
C SER A 14 21.97 -2.25 -5.85
N LEU A 15 22.81 -2.50 -4.85
CA LEU A 15 22.46 -3.21 -3.62
C LEU A 15 21.17 -2.61 -3.04
N ALA A 16 20.15 -3.46 -2.90
CA ALA A 16 19.19 -3.30 -1.83
C ALA A 16 19.97 -3.40 -0.52
N ALA A 17 20.20 -2.27 0.14
CA ALA A 17 20.68 -2.26 1.51
C ALA A 17 19.55 -2.81 2.39
N CYS A 18 19.61 -4.11 2.68
CA CYS A 18 18.97 -4.66 3.87
C CYS A 18 19.61 -3.99 5.08
N PHE A 19 18.93 -3.00 5.64
CA PHE A 19 19.23 -2.51 6.97
C PHE A 19 18.74 -3.57 7.96
N GLU A 20 19.63 -4.46 8.39
CA GLU A 20 19.43 -5.30 9.57
C GLU A 20 19.36 -4.38 10.79
N ALA A 21 18.14 -3.95 11.11
CA ALA A 21 17.83 -3.45 12.44
C ALA A 21 17.83 -4.65 13.38
N SER A 22 18.93 -4.82 14.11
CA SER A 22 19.04 -5.69 15.28
C SER A 22 17.92 -5.34 16.25
N LEU A 23 16.91 -6.20 16.35
CA LEU A 23 15.86 -6.12 17.35
C LEU A 23 16.42 -6.62 18.69
N PRO A 24 16.18 -5.92 19.81
CA PRO A 24 16.57 -6.42 21.12
C PRO A 24 15.79 -7.70 21.47
N GLU A 25 16.50 -8.71 21.98
CA GLU A 25 15.89 -9.95 22.47
C GLU A 25 14.88 -9.67 23.60
N PRO A 26 13.74 -10.38 23.63
CA PRO A 26 12.79 -10.25 24.72
C PRO A 26 13.38 -10.77 26.04
N PRO A 27 13.05 -10.17 27.19
CA PRO A 27 13.56 -10.62 28.49
C PRO A 27 13.11 -12.05 28.78
N GLN A 28 14.06 -12.87 29.24
CA GLN A 28 13.83 -14.25 29.62
C GLN A 28 12.84 -14.33 30.80
N SER A 29 11.81 -15.14 30.64
CA SER A 29 10.81 -15.40 31.67
C SER A 29 11.40 -16.28 32.77
N GLU A 30 11.66 -15.70 33.94
CA GLU A 30 11.79 -16.48 35.17
C GLU A 30 10.43 -17.08 35.54
N GLY A 31 10.45 -18.38 35.86
CA GLY A 31 9.27 -19.23 35.98
C GLY A 31 8.29 -18.79 37.06
N LEU A 32 7.00 -18.88 36.71
CA LEU A 32 5.92 -18.90 37.68
C LEU A 32 5.17 -20.22 37.55
N ALA A 33 5.09 -20.90 38.70
CA ALA A 33 4.64 -22.26 38.86
C ALA A 33 3.18 -22.49 38.44
N CYS A 34 2.90 -23.72 38.02
CA CYS A 34 1.56 -24.25 37.83
C CYS A 34 0.72 -24.09 39.10
N ALA A 35 -0.38 -23.35 39.03
CA ALA A 35 -1.44 -23.35 40.03
C ALA A 35 -2.81 -23.36 39.33
N ASP A 36 -3.49 -24.49 39.51
CA ASP A 36 -4.91 -24.81 39.47
C ASP A 36 -5.87 -24.24 38.41
N ALA A 37 -6.62 -25.20 37.86
CA ALA A 37 -7.76 -25.03 36.98
C ALA A 37 -8.82 -24.10 37.58
N GLY A 38 -9.11 -23.03 36.86
CA GLY A 38 -10.26 -22.15 37.07
C GLY A 38 -10.79 -21.70 35.72
N SER A 39 -11.95 -22.27 35.35
CA SER A 39 -12.72 -22.00 34.13
C SER A 39 -12.96 -20.50 33.90
N ASN A 40 -12.44 -19.97 32.80
CA ASN A 40 -12.89 -18.70 32.23
C ASN A 40 -13.24 -18.95 30.75
N PRO A 41 -14.44 -18.59 30.26
CA PRO A 41 -14.86 -18.91 28.90
C PRO A 41 -14.04 -18.12 27.87
N ALA A 42 -13.73 -18.80 26.76
CA ALA A 42 -13.09 -18.21 25.59
C ALA A 42 -13.93 -17.04 25.03
N PRO A 43 -13.32 -16.04 24.37
CA PRO A 43 -14.08 -15.02 23.66
C PRO A 43 -14.92 -15.69 22.57
N GLU A 44 -16.22 -15.42 22.58
CA GLU A 44 -17.17 -15.93 21.60
C GLU A 44 -16.75 -15.48 20.20
N CYS A 45 -16.60 -16.45 19.29
CA CYS A 45 -16.44 -16.19 17.87
C CYS A 45 -17.69 -15.43 17.37
N PRO A 46 -17.54 -14.37 16.56
CA PRO A 46 -18.68 -13.80 15.86
C PRO A 46 -19.34 -14.89 15.01
N GLU A 47 -20.68 -14.90 15.00
CA GLU A 47 -21.52 -15.93 14.39
C GLU A 47 -21.08 -16.28 12.96
N PRO A 48 -21.18 -17.56 12.53
CA PRO A 48 -20.66 -17.99 11.25
C PRO A 48 -21.46 -17.36 10.12
N LEU A 49 -20.77 -16.66 9.21
CA LEU A 49 -21.28 -16.42 7.87
C LEU A 49 -21.52 -17.80 7.25
N GLU A 50 -22.78 -18.10 6.93
CA GLU A 50 -23.20 -19.35 6.34
C GLU A 50 -22.33 -19.67 5.12
N CYS A 51 -21.52 -20.72 5.22
CA CYS A 51 -20.83 -21.26 4.05
C CYS A 51 -21.91 -21.70 3.05
N PRO A 52 -21.81 -21.37 1.75
CA PRO A 52 -22.69 -21.95 0.75
C PRO A 52 -22.53 -23.47 0.83
N ALA A 53 -23.67 -24.18 0.91
CA ALA A 53 -23.69 -25.63 1.03
C ALA A 53 -22.78 -26.26 -0.04
N CYS A 54 -21.78 -27.02 0.41
CA CYS A 54 -20.98 -27.83 -0.49
C CYS A 54 -21.93 -28.77 -1.25
N PRO A 55 -21.75 -28.99 -2.56
CA PRO A 55 -22.45 -30.07 -3.23
C PRO A 55 -22.08 -31.38 -2.53
N ASP A 56 -23.10 -32.18 -2.20
CA ASP A 56 -22.89 -33.50 -1.60
C ASP A 56 -21.92 -34.29 -2.50
N PRO A 57 -20.84 -34.87 -1.94
CA PRO A 57 -19.96 -35.72 -2.71
C PRO A 57 -20.80 -36.89 -3.26
N PRO A 58 -20.51 -37.39 -4.48
CA PRO A 58 -21.17 -38.59 -4.98
C PRO A 58 -20.97 -39.71 -3.96
N ALA A 59 -22.08 -40.34 -3.56
CA ALA A 59 -22.10 -41.39 -2.57
C ALA A 59 -20.96 -42.38 -2.84
N CYS A 60 -20.04 -42.50 -1.88
CA CYS A 60 -18.91 -43.39 -1.95
C CYS A 60 -19.39 -44.80 -2.33
N ALA A 61 -19.00 -45.27 -3.51
CA ALA A 61 -19.08 -46.68 -3.84
C ALA A 61 -18.20 -47.47 -2.85
N PRO A 62 -18.56 -48.71 -2.47
CA PRO A 62 -17.78 -49.47 -1.51
C PRO A 62 -16.36 -49.68 -2.03
N ALA A 63 -15.40 -49.47 -1.12
CA ALA A 63 -13.97 -49.57 -1.37
C ALA A 63 -13.58 -50.96 -1.89
N ASP A 64 -13.08 -51.01 -3.12
CA ASP A 64 -12.13 -52.05 -3.53
C ASP A 64 -10.71 -51.57 -3.17
N ALA A 65 -9.90 -52.51 -2.70
CA ALA A 65 -8.67 -52.26 -1.95
C ALA A 65 -7.60 -51.48 -2.73
N GLY A 66 -7.10 -50.39 -2.14
CA GLY A 66 -5.77 -49.85 -2.44
C GLY A 66 -5.64 -48.35 -2.75
N GLU A 67 -6.71 -47.56 -2.72
CA GLU A 67 -6.62 -46.12 -2.98
C GLU A 67 -6.75 -45.32 -1.68
N GLU A 68 -5.68 -44.60 -1.32
CA GLU A 68 -5.68 -43.61 -0.26
C GLU A 68 -6.75 -42.54 -0.57
N CYS A 69 -7.52 -42.13 0.45
CA CYS A 69 -8.55 -41.12 0.29
C CYS A 69 -7.97 -39.86 -0.39
N PRO A 70 -8.64 -39.30 -1.41
CA PRO A 70 -8.22 -38.03 -1.97
C PRO A 70 -8.21 -36.99 -0.86
N ALA A 71 -7.19 -36.13 -0.88
CA ALA A 71 -6.96 -35.08 0.12
C ALA A 71 -8.25 -34.30 0.44
N PRO A 72 -8.43 -33.85 1.70
CA PRO A 72 -9.65 -33.16 2.11
C PRO A 72 -9.91 -31.96 1.20
N CYS A 73 -11.20 -31.76 0.86
CA CYS A 73 -11.64 -30.64 0.06
C CYS A 73 -11.27 -29.32 0.78
N GLU A 74 -10.17 -28.70 0.39
CA GLU A 74 -9.80 -27.38 0.87
C GLU A 74 -10.79 -26.36 0.32
N CYS A 75 -11.59 -25.77 1.21
CA CYS A 75 -12.43 -24.63 0.86
C CYS A 75 -11.50 -23.45 0.58
N PRO A 76 -11.61 -22.76 -0.57
CA PRO A 76 -10.81 -21.56 -0.81
C PRO A 76 -11.11 -20.56 0.30
N ALA A 77 -10.06 -20.07 0.97
CA ALA A 77 -10.18 -19.00 1.94
C ALA A 77 -10.90 -17.81 1.27
N PRO A 78 -11.80 -17.10 1.98
CA PRO A 78 -12.54 -16.00 1.38
C PRO A 78 -11.56 -14.97 0.81
N GLU A 79 -11.68 -14.68 -0.48
CA GLU A 79 -10.85 -13.67 -1.15
C GLU A 79 -11.05 -12.32 -0.43
N ARG A 80 -10.00 -11.84 0.24
CA ARG A 80 -10.07 -10.57 0.96
C ARG A 80 -10.18 -9.42 -0.04
N ALA A 81 -11.27 -8.66 0.05
CA ALA A 81 -11.45 -7.46 -0.77
C ALA A 81 -10.32 -6.44 -0.54
N LEU A 82 -9.80 -5.88 -1.63
CA LEU A 82 -8.83 -4.80 -1.62
C LEU A 82 -9.53 -3.50 -1.16
N ARG A 83 -8.98 -2.83 -0.15
CA ARG A 83 -9.54 -1.59 0.41
C ARG A 83 -8.73 -0.39 -0.05
N ALA A 84 -9.38 0.56 -0.70
CA ALA A 84 -8.77 1.81 -1.14
C ALA A 84 -9.40 3.01 -0.43
N LEU A 85 -8.58 4.00 -0.08
CA LEU A 85 -9.00 5.29 0.45
C LEU A 85 -8.52 6.40 -0.49
N THR A 86 -9.36 7.41 -0.75
CA THR A 86 -8.93 8.66 -1.37
C THR A 86 -9.06 9.79 -0.37
N PHE A 87 -8.02 10.61 -0.23
CA PHE A 87 -7.99 11.65 0.78
C PHE A 87 -7.26 12.91 0.28
N ASN A 88 -8.03 13.98 0.12
CA ASN A 88 -7.47 15.32 -0.05
C ASN A 88 -7.07 15.85 1.32
N ILE A 89 -5.77 15.97 1.56
CA ILE A 89 -5.23 16.38 2.86
C ILE A 89 -5.05 17.90 2.98
N ARG A 90 -5.35 18.65 1.91
CA ARG A 90 -5.21 20.11 1.84
C ARG A 90 -3.90 20.59 2.46
N HIS A 91 -2.78 19.98 2.03
CA HIS A 91 -1.42 20.21 2.53
C HIS A 91 -1.29 20.29 4.06
N ALA A 92 -2.15 19.56 4.79
CA ALA A 92 -2.23 19.56 6.24
C ALA A 92 -2.47 20.97 6.85
N ALA A 93 -3.20 21.84 6.15
CA ALA A 93 -3.50 23.20 6.61
C ALA A 93 -4.36 23.22 7.88
N ASP A 94 -5.32 22.31 7.97
CA ASP A 94 -6.33 22.28 9.03
C ASP A 94 -6.07 21.17 10.08
N ALA A 95 -5.01 20.38 9.91
CA ALA A 95 -4.72 19.22 10.76
C ALA A 95 -3.24 18.88 10.76
N THR A 96 -2.74 18.24 11.83
CA THR A 96 -1.37 17.72 11.85
C THR A 96 -1.26 16.42 11.03
N LEU A 97 -0.07 16.13 10.50
CA LEU A 97 0.18 14.83 9.82
C LEU A 97 -0.10 13.62 10.73
N GLY A 98 0.07 13.76 12.05
CA GLY A 98 -0.28 12.73 13.01
C GLY A 98 -1.80 12.47 13.08
N ALA A 99 -2.61 13.53 13.08
CA ALA A 99 -4.06 13.42 13.05
C ALA A 99 -4.53 12.76 11.73
N LEU A 100 -3.99 13.19 10.59
CA LEU A 100 -4.27 12.59 9.28
C LEU A 100 -3.88 11.11 9.23
N ALA A 101 -2.71 10.75 9.76
CA ALA A 101 -2.27 9.36 9.84
C ALA A 101 -3.19 8.50 10.73
N ASN A 102 -3.75 9.06 11.81
CA ASN A 102 -4.71 8.36 12.65
C ASN A 102 -6.02 8.08 11.93
N VAL A 103 -6.52 9.03 11.11
CA VAL A 103 -7.68 8.79 10.24
C VAL A 103 -7.40 7.65 9.27
N ILE A 104 -6.24 7.69 8.57
CA ILE A 104 -5.86 6.63 7.63
C ILE A 104 -5.80 5.26 8.34
N LYS A 105 -5.16 5.19 9.52
CA LYS A 105 -5.07 3.92 10.27
C LYS A 105 -6.42 3.41 10.75
N ALA A 106 -7.32 4.30 11.18
CA ALA A 106 -8.67 3.93 11.63
C ALA A 106 -9.49 3.29 10.50
N GLU A 107 -9.34 3.80 9.28
CA GLU A 107 -9.98 3.22 8.10
C GLU A 107 -9.32 1.91 7.64
N ALA A 108 -8.08 1.62 8.06
CA ALA A 108 -7.31 0.43 7.69
C ALA A 108 -7.30 0.09 6.17
N PRO A 109 -7.01 1.04 5.27
CA PRO A 109 -6.92 0.79 3.84
C PRO A 109 -5.66 0.02 3.46
N ASP A 110 -5.70 -0.64 2.31
CA ASP A 110 -4.51 -1.24 1.70
C ASP A 110 -3.74 -0.22 0.85
N ILE A 111 -4.47 0.69 0.22
CA ILE A 111 -3.95 1.72 -0.69
C ILE A 111 -4.63 3.05 -0.38
N VAL A 112 -3.86 4.13 -0.36
CA VAL A 112 -4.35 5.50 -0.16
C VAL A 112 -3.91 6.40 -1.31
N GLY A 113 -4.83 6.99 -2.04
CA GLY A 113 -4.56 8.09 -2.96
C GLY A 113 -4.67 9.43 -2.24
N LEU A 114 -3.60 10.22 -2.25
CA LEU A 114 -3.53 11.52 -1.59
C LEU A 114 -3.53 12.66 -2.60
N GLN A 115 -4.35 13.68 -2.34
CA GLN A 115 -4.38 14.94 -3.10
C GLN A 115 -3.94 16.13 -2.24
N GLU A 116 -3.50 17.19 -2.91
CA GLU A 116 -2.99 18.43 -2.30
C GLU A 116 -1.81 18.19 -1.35
N VAL A 117 -0.83 17.43 -1.82
CA VAL A 117 0.33 17.06 -1.01
C VAL A 117 1.47 18.04 -1.27
N ASP A 118 2.00 18.64 -0.20
CA ASP A 118 3.22 19.44 -0.27
C ASP A 118 4.47 18.56 -0.13
N TYR A 119 5.51 18.96 -0.85
CA TYR A 119 6.85 18.41 -0.78
C TYR A 119 7.82 19.57 -0.49
N TYR A 120 8.28 19.67 0.75
CA TYR A 120 9.30 20.64 1.16
C TYR A 120 8.94 22.12 0.88
N LEU A 121 7.71 22.50 1.23
CA LEU A 121 7.24 23.89 1.14
C LEU A 121 7.19 24.54 2.53
N GLU A 122 7.53 25.82 2.61
CA GLU A 122 7.59 26.57 3.87
C GLU A 122 6.24 26.59 4.59
N ARG A 123 5.13 26.77 3.84
CA ARG A 123 3.76 26.78 4.37
C ARG A 123 3.37 25.49 5.11
N SER A 124 4.04 24.38 4.81
CA SER A 124 3.83 23.07 5.41
C SER A 124 5.01 22.64 6.31
N GLY A 125 5.83 23.61 6.73
CA GLY A 125 6.94 23.40 7.66
C GLY A 125 8.15 22.70 7.04
N ASN A 126 8.33 22.80 5.71
CA ASN A 126 9.41 22.16 4.96
C ASN A 126 9.47 20.63 5.17
N VAL A 127 8.29 19.99 5.25
CA VAL A 127 8.17 18.54 5.43
C VAL A 127 7.84 17.85 4.10
N TYR A 128 8.41 16.67 3.90
CA TYR A 128 7.99 15.74 2.85
C TYR A 128 6.73 15.00 3.31
N GLN A 129 5.55 15.58 3.08
CA GLN A 129 4.31 15.14 3.75
C GLN A 129 3.94 13.68 3.47
N SER A 130 4.01 13.24 2.21
CA SER A 130 3.71 11.85 1.83
C SER A 130 4.67 10.86 2.50
N TYR A 131 5.97 11.17 2.52
CA TYR A 131 6.97 10.35 3.19
C TYR A 131 6.71 10.26 4.70
N ARG A 132 6.42 11.40 5.33
CA ARG A 132 6.11 11.44 6.76
C ARG A 132 4.83 10.68 7.09
N LEU A 133 3.79 10.77 6.26
CA LEU A 133 2.57 9.98 6.41
C LEU A 133 2.86 8.48 6.25
N GLY A 134 3.65 8.08 5.26
CA GLY A 134 4.09 6.68 5.09
C GLY A 134 4.79 6.13 6.33
N GLN A 135 5.68 6.91 6.96
CA GLN A 135 6.30 6.53 8.23
C GLN A 135 5.27 6.37 9.37
N LEU A 136 4.30 7.28 9.48
CA LEU A 136 3.31 7.28 10.56
C LEU A 136 2.25 6.17 10.41
N THR A 137 1.99 5.73 9.18
CA THR A 137 1.03 4.66 8.86
C THR A 137 1.68 3.30 8.65
N GLY A 138 3.02 3.25 8.51
CA GLY A 138 3.74 2.02 8.18
C GLY A 138 3.56 1.58 6.72
N MET A 139 3.30 2.52 5.80
CA MET A 139 3.04 2.26 4.39
C MET A 139 4.16 2.80 3.52
N ALA A 140 4.45 2.14 2.39
CA ALA A 140 5.31 2.69 1.36
C ALA A 140 4.67 3.95 0.77
N SER A 141 5.47 4.98 0.49
CA SER A 141 4.98 6.26 -0.03
C SER A 141 5.62 6.58 -1.39
N LEU A 142 4.82 7.10 -2.31
CA LEU A 142 5.29 7.63 -3.59
C LEU A 142 4.67 8.99 -3.85
N PHE A 143 5.47 9.97 -4.28
CA PHE A 143 5.00 11.31 -4.66
C PHE A 143 5.32 11.61 -6.12
N ARG A 144 4.42 12.37 -6.77
CA ARG A 144 4.66 13.00 -8.07
C ARG A 144 4.13 14.44 -8.06
N ALA A 145 5.02 15.37 -8.40
CA ALA A 145 4.68 16.78 -8.52
C ALA A 145 3.80 17.04 -9.75
N SER A 146 2.73 17.80 -9.53
CA SER A 146 2.00 18.48 -10.59
C SER A 146 2.55 19.90 -10.82
N LYS A 147 3.05 20.55 -9.76
CA LYS A 147 3.61 21.90 -9.79
C LYS A 147 4.96 21.94 -9.07
N LEU A 148 5.92 22.61 -9.70
CA LEU A 148 7.22 22.97 -9.11
C LEU A 148 7.21 24.47 -8.77
N TYR A 149 7.83 24.87 -7.67
CA TYR A 149 7.96 26.28 -7.28
C TYR A 149 9.36 26.78 -7.64
N PRO A 150 9.53 27.63 -8.66
CA PRO A 150 10.86 27.98 -9.20
C PRO A 150 11.83 28.60 -8.20
N ASP A 151 11.30 29.34 -7.23
CA ASP A 151 12.08 30.07 -6.23
C ASP A 151 12.39 29.24 -4.97
N SER A 152 12.08 27.93 -4.98
CA SER A 152 12.33 27.03 -3.85
C SER A 152 12.55 25.58 -4.32
N GLU A 153 12.96 24.70 -3.42
CA GLU A 153 12.95 23.24 -3.68
C GLU A 153 11.56 22.61 -3.53
N GLY A 154 10.56 23.45 -3.22
CA GLY A 154 9.20 23.05 -2.92
C GLY A 154 8.43 22.57 -4.14
N GLN A 155 7.62 21.54 -3.93
CA GLN A 155 6.75 20.96 -4.96
C GLN A 155 5.37 20.68 -4.37
N TYR A 156 4.39 20.59 -5.26
CA TYR A 156 3.02 20.26 -4.90
C TYR A 156 2.47 19.25 -5.91
N GLY A 157 1.66 18.30 -5.43
CA GLY A 157 1.07 17.30 -6.30
C GLY A 157 0.30 16.22 -5.57
N LEU A 158 0.45 15.00 -6.09
CA LEU A 158 -0.29 13.82 -5.66
C LEU A 158 0.67 12.79 -5.06
N ALA A 159 0.13 11.95 -4.19
CA ALA A 159 0.88 10.83 -3.65
C ALA A 159 0.02 9.56 -3.54
N VAL A 160 0.69 8.43 -3.42
CA VAL A 160 0.10 7.14 -3.06
C VAL A 160 0.80 6.60 -1.82
N LEU A 161 0.02 6.10 -0.86
CA LEU A 161 0.51 5.23 0.20
C LEU A 161 0.04 3.80 -0.06
N SER A 162 0.91 2.81 0.11
CA SER A 162 0.59 1.40 -0.17
C SER A 162 1.17 0.49 0.89
N ARG A 163 0.40 -0.51 1.34
CA ARG A 163 0.91 -1.62 2.16
C ARG A 163 1.74 -2.61 1.33
N PHE A 164 1.51 -2.61 0.02
CA PHE A 164 2.17 -3.47 -0.95
C PHE A 164 3.37 -2.77 -1.60
N PRO A 165 4.36 -3.54 -2.10
CA PRO A 165 5.46 -3.00 -2.89
C PRO A 165 4.97 -2.18 -4.09
N ILE A 166 5.53 -0.99 -4.25
CA ILE A 166 5.33 -0.14 -5.43
C ILE A 166 6.38 -0.55 -6.46
N ILE A 167 5.93 -1.06 -7.61
CA ILE A 167 6.81 -1.60 -8.64
C ILE A 167 7.16 -0.54 -9.66
N SER A 168 6.17 0.26 -10.06
CA SER A 168 6.28 1.21 -11.15
C SER A 168 5.41 2.43 -10.87
N SER A 169 5.78 3.57 -11.45
CA SER A 169 4.90 4.74 -11.45
C SER A 169 5.21 5.71 -12.56
N ASP A 170 4.14 6.26 -13.11
CA ASP A 170 4.18 7.27 -14.16
C ASP A 170 3.23 8.43 -13.84
N LYS A 171 3.36 9.54 -14.55
CA LYS A 171 2.42 10.65 -14.48
C LYS A 171 2.11 11.20 -15.86
N VAL A 172 0.85 11.52 -16.08
CA VAL A 172 0.38 12.23 -17.28
C VAL A 172 -0.04 13.63 -16.86
N MET A 173 0.48 14.66 -17.54
CA MET A 173 0.00 16.03 -17.37
C MET A 173 -1.40 16.13 -17.97
N LEU A 174 -2.36 16.61 -17.20
CA LEU A 174 -3.71 16.87 -17.66
C LEU A 174 -3.82 18.31 -18.13
N THR A 175 -4.56 18.52 -19.21
CA THR A 175 -4.98 19.86 -19.62
C THR A 175 -5.65 20.54 -18.41
N SER A 176 -5.20 21.75 -18.08
CA SER A 176 -5.64 22.46 -16.89
C SER A 176 -5.48 23.96 -17.11
N GLY A 177 -6.25 24.75 -16.35
CA GLY A 177 -6.16 26.20 -16.34
C GLY A 177 -4.94 26.67 -15.54
N THR A 178 -5.18 27.41 -14.47
CA THR A 178 -4.12 28.08 -13.71
C THR A 178 -3.29 27.13 -12.83
N GLU A 179 -3.89 26.05 -12.32
CA GLU A 179 -3.19 25.08 -11.48
C GLU A 179 -2.91 23.80 -12.27
N PRO A 180 -1.63 23.46 -12.53
CA PRO A 180 -1.26 22.25 -13.26
C PRO A 180 -1.80 20.99 -12.58
N ARG A 181 -2.49 20.14 -13.35
CA ARG A 181 -3.06 18.87 -12.87
C ARG A 181 -2.34 17.68 -13.52
N ILE A 182 -2.33 16.56 -12.80
CA ILE A 182 -1.77 15.29 -13.30
C ILE A 182 -2.72 14.13 -13.01
N LEU A 183 -2.59 13.07 -13.81
CA LEU A 183 -3.00 11.71 -13.46
C LEU A 183 -1.74 10.97 -13.02
N LEU A 184 -1.71 10.55 -11.77
CA LEU A 184 -0.67 9.69 -11.21
C LEU A 184 -1.10 8.23 -11.39
N ILE A 185 -0.27 7.42 -12.06
CA ILE A 185 -0.49 5.99 -12.30
C ILE A 185 0.59 5.22 -11.55
N VAL A 186 0.20 4.27 -10.72
CA VAL A 186 1.11 3.50 -9.86
C VAL A 186 0.77 2.03 -9.93
N ASP A 187 1.74 1.20 -10.24
CA ASP A 187 1.58 -0.26 -10.21
C ASP A 187 2.09 -0.81 -8.88
N VAL A 188 1.23 -1.57 -8.21
CA VAL A 188 1.54 -2.25 -6.94
C VAL A 188 1.41 -3.76 -7.10
N GLU A 189 2.29 -4.51 -6.45
CA GLU A 189 2.26 -5.97 -6.44
C GLU A 189 1.52 -6.47 -5.20
N LEU A 190 0.29 -6.96 -5.38
CA LEU A 190 -0.56 -7.43 -4.29
C LEU A 190 -0.05 -8.75 -3.69
N GLU A 191 0.39 -9.64 -4.58
CA GLU A 191 1.00 -10.95 -4.33
C GLU A 191 1.99 -11.21 -5.47
N PRO A 192 2.97 -12.11 -5.33
CA PRO A 192 3.93 -12.41 -6.39
C PRO A 192 3.25 -12.68 -7.74
N GLY A 193 3.46 -11.80 -8.71
CA GLY A 193 2.85 -11.87 -10.05
C GLY A 193 1.40 -11.37 -10.17
N ARG A 194 0.75 -10.92 -9.09
CA ARG A 194 -0.58 -10.29 -9.12
C ARG A 194 -0.46 -8.78 -8.93
N MET A 195 -0.63 -8.04 -10.01
CA MET A 195 -0.50 -6.58 -10.05
C MET A 195 -1.85 -5.87 -9.95
N ALA A 196 -1.85 -4.68 -9.35
CA ALA A 196 -2.95 -3.72 -9.44
C ALA A 196 -2.42 -2.34 -9.83
N THR A 197 -3.13 -1.67 -10.74
CA THR A 197 -2.83 -0.30 -11.14
C THR A 197 -3.74 0.68 -10.40
N VAL A 198 -3.13 1.65 -9.73
CA VAL A 198 -3.80 2.70 -8.96
C VAL A 198 -3.65 4.01 -9.71
N ALA A 199 -4.78 4.65 -10.00
CA ALA A 199 -4.82 5.94 -10.66
C ALA A 199 -5.35 7.02 -9.69
N VAL A 200 -4.58 8.08 -9.47
CA VAL A 200 -4.95 9.20 -8.59
C VAL A 200 -4.94 10.49 -9.38
N THR A 201 -5.99 11.29 -9.26
CA THR A 201 -6.04 12.64 -9.83
C THR A 201 -6.70 13.61 -8.87
N HIS A 202 -6.51 14.91 -9.14
CA HIS A 202 -7.20 16.00 -8.48
C HIS A 202 -7.69 16.95 -9.56
N LEU A 203 -8.98 16.86 -9.90
CA LEU A 203 -9.59 17.62 -10.97
C LEU A 203 -9.82 19.09 -10.58
N GLY A 204 -10.03 19.94 -11.58
CA GLY A 204 -10.32 21.37 -11.39
C GLY A 204 -11.60 21.64 -10.58
N LEU A 205 -11.63 22.79 -9.91
CA LEU A 205 -12.74 23.19 -9.05
C LEU A 205 -13.99 23.55 -9.88
N THR A 206 -13.79 24.15 -11.05
CA THR A 206 -14.89 24.55 -11.93
C THR A 206 -15.27 23.45 -12.92
N SER A 207 -16.54 23.42 -13.33
CA SER A 207 -17.02 22.48 -14.35
C SER A 207 -16.36 22.71 -15.71
N GLU A 208 -15.94 23.93 -16.01
CA GLU A 208 -15.25 24.29 -17.25
C GLU A 208 -13.83 23.72 -17.27
N GLU A 209 -13.06 23.93 -16.19
CA GLU A 209 -11.72 23.33 -16.05
C GLU A 209 -11.80 21.81 -16.15
N ARG A 210 -12.79 21.16 -15.52
CA ARG A 210 -12.94 19.70 -15.58
C ARG A 210 -13.19 19.17 -16.99
N ARG A 211 -13.94 19.89 -17.83
CA ARG A 211 -14.30 19.44 -19.18
C ARG A 211 -13.12 19.42 -20.13
N VAL A 212 -12.12 20.26 -19.90
CA VAL A 212 -10.96 20.35 -20.78
C VAL A 212 -9.85 19.38 -20.38
N GLN A 213 -9.92 18.74 -19.21
CA GLN A 213 -8.88 17.80 -18.73
C GLN A 213 -9.00 16.47 -19.46
N THR A 214 -8.10 16.25 -20.40
CA THR A 214 -7.96 15.05 -21.23
C THR A 214 -6.60 14.43 -21.05
#